data_AF-A0A959JLZ4-F1
#
_entry.id   AF-A0A959JLZ4-F1
#
_cell.length_a   1.000
_cell.length_b   1.000
_cell.length_c   1.000
_cell.angle_alpha   90.00
_cell.angle_beta   90.00
_cell.angle_gamma   90.00
#
_symmetry.space_group_name_H-M   'P 1'
#
loop_
_entity.id
_entity.type
_entity.pdbx_description
1 polymer ?
#
loop_
_entity_poly.entity_id
_entity_poly.type
_entity_poly.pdbx_seq_one_letter_code
_entity_poly.pdbx_strand_id
1 'polypeptide(L)'
;TFVGAALSSILPGSGRVYAKDAKDGIISLLFVATTAYQSYRRFNANGIKSTSAWIYGGFSLGFYIANIYGTVKSVKRYNSLQWRSIHDDTKNYIRNLDF
;
A
#
# COMPACT_ATOMS: atom_id res chain seq x y z
N THR A 1 4.94 -10.00 5.54
CA THR A 1 5.19 -9.43 4.20
C THR A 1 4.26 -9.98 3.14
N PHE A 2 4.18 -11.31 2.94
CA PHE A 2 3.32 -11.93 1.92
C PHE A 2 1.83 -11.57 2.04
N VAL A 3 1.25 -11.62 3.25
CA VAL A 3 -0.17 -11.30 3.47
C VAL A 3 -0.52 -9.87 3.05
N GLY A 4 0.30 -8.88 3.41
CA GLY A 4 0.06 -7.49 3.01
C GLY A 4 0.19 -7.27 1.51
N ALA A 5 1.13 -7.94 0.84
CA ALA A 5 1.26 -7.87 -0.62
C ALA A 5 0.03 -8.47 -1.33
N ALA A 6 -0.45 -9.63 -0.88
CA ALA A 6 -1.63 -10.30 -1.44
C ALA A 6 -2.92 -9.45 -1.27
N LEU A 7 -3.08 -8.81 -0.12
CA LEU A 7 -4.19 -7.88 0.11
C LEU A 7 -4.11 -6.69 -0.84
N SER A 8 -2.95 -6.02 -0.91
CA SER A 8 -2.75 -4.85 -1.78
C SER A 8 -2.85 -5.15 -3.28
N SER A 9 -2.58 -6.40 -3.71
CA SER A 9 -2.85 -6.82 -5.08
C SER A 9 -4.34 -6.98 -5.40
N ILE A 10 -5.18 -7.32 -4.42
CA ILE A 10 -6.63 -7.41 -4.67
C ILE A 10 -7.24 -6.01 -4.61
N LEU A 11 -6.87 -5.25 -3.57
CA LEU A 11 -7.37 -3.91 -3.33
C LEU A 11 -6.21 -3.00 -2.93
N PRO A 12 -5.81 -2.04 -3.78
CA PRO A 12 -4.75 -1.10 -3.47
C PRO A 12 -4.94 -0.45 -2.10
N GLY A 13 -3.93 -0.56 -1.24
CA GLY A 13 -3.90 0.09 0.08
C GLY A 13 -4.38 -0.76 1.24
N SER A 14 -5.06 -1.89 0.99
CA SER A 14 -5.54 -2.78 2.05
C SER A 14 -4.40 -3.42 2.88
N GLY A 15 -3.28 -3.78 2.26
CA GLY A 15 -2.10 -4.27 2.97
C GLY A 15 -1.39 -3.20 3.80
N ARG A 16 -1.55 -1.93 3.46
CA ARG A 16 -1.03 -0.80 4.28
C ARG A 16 -1.92 -0.53 5.48
N VAL A 17 -3.24 -0.66 5.35
CA VAL A 17 -4.17 -0.60 6.49
C VAL A 17 -3.80 -1.66 7.53
N TYR A 18 -3.50 -2.89 7.09
CA TYR A 18 -2.98 -3.94 7.97
C TYR A 18 -1.70 -3.52 8.71
N ALA A 19 -0.78 -2.81 8.04
CA ALA A 19 0.47 -2.34 8.63
C ALA A 19 0.33 -1.06 9.48
N LYS A 20 -0.89 -0.66 9.86
CA LYS A 20 -1.22 0.61 10.54
C LYS A 20 -0.80 1.87 9.76
N ASP A 21 -0.74 1.76 8.43
CA ASP A 21 -0.38 2.82 7.49
C ASP A 21 -1.57 3.17 6.58
N ALA A 22 -2.72 3.45 7.21
CA ALA A 22 -3.98 3.65 6.51
C ALA A 22 -3.99 4.93 5.65
N LYS A 23 -3.26 5.98 6.06
CA LYS A 23 -3.17 7.23 5.31
C LYS A 23 -2.62 7.00 3.91
N ASP A 24 -1.46 6.36 3.81
CA ASP A 24 -0.87 6.06 2.50
C ASP A 24 -1.70 5.02 1.74
N GLY A 25 -2.36 4.10 2.45
CA GLY A 25 -3.31 3.15 1.87
C GLY A 25 -4.45 3.85 1.12
N ILE A 26 -5.14 4.79 1.77
CA ILE A 26 -6.24 5.56 1.17
C ILE A 26 -5.74 6.42 0.01
N ILE A 27 -4.61 7.12 0.17
CA ILE A 27 -4.02 7.96 -0.88
C ILE A 27 -3.77 7.13 -2.14
N SER A 28 -3.15 5.96 -1.98
CA SER A 28 -2.86 5.09 -3.11
C SER A 28 -4.11 4.55 -3.81
N LEU A 29 -5.16 4.20 -3.05
CA LEU A 29 -6.45 3.79 -3.61
C LEU A 29 -7.07 4.93 -4.44
N LEU A 30 -7.05 6.16 -3.92
CA LEU A 30 -7.57 7.33 -4.62
C LEU A 30 -6.83 7.58 -5.93
N PHE A 31 -5.50 7.53 -5.94
CA PHE A 31 -4.73 7.74 -7.17
C PHE A 31 -4.99 6.66 -8.21
N VAL A 32 -4.99 5.38 -7.82
CA VAL A 32 -5.28 4.27 -8.74
C VAL A 32 -6.72 4.38 -9.26
N ALA A 33 -7.70 4.56 -8.38
CA ALA A 33 -9.12 4.61 -8.78
C ALA A 33 -9.42 5.81 -9.69
N THR A 34 -8.93 7.00 -9.35
CA THR A 34 -9.17 8.20 -10.16
C THR A 34 -8.50 8.11 -11.53
N THR A 35 -7.25 7.64 -11.60
CA THR A 35 -6.56 7.50 -12.89
C THR A 35 -7.13 6.37 -13.74
N ALA A 36 -7.50 5.23 -13.13
CA ALA A 36 -8.22 4.16 -13.81
C ALA A 36 -9.55 4.64 -14.39
N TYR A 37 -10.35 5.36 -13.59
CA TYR A 37 -11.62 5.94 -14.04
C TYR A 37 -11.41 6.92 -15.20
N GLN A 38 -10.41 7.79 -15.08
CA GLN A 38 -10.06 8.76 -16.12
C GLN A 38 -9.59 8.09 -17.41
N SER A 39 -8.88 6.98 -17.32
CA SER A 39 -8.48 6.16 -18.48
C SER A 39 -9.70 5.50 -19.12
N TYR A 40 -10.54 4.83 -18.31
CA TYR A 40 -11.76 4.17 -18.78
C TYR A 40 -12.70 5.14 -19.51
N ARG A 41 -12.98 6.31 -18.92
CA ARG A 41 -13.84 7.32 -19.55
C ARG A 41 -13.33 7.77 -20.92
N ARG A 42 -12.00 7.87 -21.07
CA ARG A 42 -11.36 8.32 -22.32
C ARG A 42 -11.30 7.21 -23.37
N PHE A 43 -11.07 5.97 -22.97
CA PHE A 43 -11.21 4.81 -23.85
C PHE A 43 -12.65 4.67 -24.34
N ASN A 44 -13.63 4.88 -23.45
CA ASN A 44 -15.04 4.82 -23.86
C ASN A 44 -15.42 5.93 -24.85
N ALA A 45 -14.87 7.14 -24.68
CA ALA A 45 -15.17 8.27 -25.55
C ALA A 45 -14.46 8.22 -26.91
N ASN A 46 -13.19 7.80 -26.95
CA ASN A 46 -12.31 7.95 -28.12
C ASN A 46 -11.65 6.65 -28.58
N GLY A 47 -11.99 5.52 -27.94
CA GLY A 47 -11.43 4.21 -28.23
C GLY A 47 -9.92 4.15 -27.99
N ILE A 48 -9.28 3.17 -28.63
CA ILE A 48 -7.84 2.90 -28.53
C ILE A 48 -6.96 4.02 -29.08
N LYS A 49 -7.52 4.93 -29.89
CA LYS A 49 -6.81 6.07 -30.49
C LYS A 49 -6.57 7.21 -29.50
N SER A 50 -7.13 7.12 -28.29
CA SER A 50 -6.98 8.15 -27.28
C SER A 50 -5.62 8.07 -26.57
N THR A 51 -4.67 8.91 -27.00
CA THR A 51 -3.36 9.05 -26.31
C THR A 51 -3.54 9.34 -24.82
N SER A 52 -4.52 10.18 -24.47
CA SER A 52 -4.80 10.49 -23.06
C SER A 52 -5.30 9.27 -22.28
N ALA A 53 -6.10 8.37 -22.87
CA ALA A 53 -6.52 7.15 -22.21
C ALA A 53 -5.34 6.26 -21.83
N TRP A 54 -4.36 6.11 -22.74
CA TRP A 54 -3.12 5.38 -22.50
C TRP A 54 -2.24 6.04 -21.44
N ILE A 55 -2.13 7.38 -21.43
CA ILE A 55 -1.39 8.12 -20.40
C ILE A 55 -1.98 7.84 -19.00
N TYR A 56 -3.30 8.02 -18.84
CA TYR A 56 -3.95 7.76 -17.56
C TYR A 56 -3.92 6.27 -17.17
N GLY A 57 -3.98 5.36 -18.15
CA GLY A 57 -3.81 3.93 -17.92
C GLY A 57 -2.41 3.59 -17.42
N GLY A 58 -1.38 4.19 -18.03
CA GLY A 58 0.01 4.08 -17.59
C GLY A 58 0.22 4.61 -16.17
N PHE A 59 -0.37 5.76 -15.83
CA PHE A 59 -0.34 6.26 -14.45
C PHE A 59 -1.04 5.33 -13.47
N SER A 60 -2.22 4.82 -13.82
CA SER A 60 -2.95 3.86 -12.99
C SER A 60 -2.10 2.62 -12.70
N LEU A 61 -1.46 2.06 -13.74
CA LEU A 61 -0.57 0.92 -13.60
C LEU A 61 0.66 1.24 -12.74
N GLY A 62 1.30 2.38 -12.99
CA GLY A 62 2.45 2.84 -12.22
C GLY A 62 2.12 3.01 -10.73
N PHE A 63 1.00 3.66 -10.42
CA PHE A 63 0.54 3.82 -9.04
C PHE A 63 0.17 2.49 -8.39
N TYR A 64 -0.39 1.55 -9.14
CA TYR A 64 -0.70 0.21 -8.64
C TYR A 64 0.56 -0.58 -8.27
N ILE A 65 1.60 -0.55 -9.12
CA ILE A 65 2.90 -1.18 -8.81
C ILE A 65 3.56 -0.50 -7.60
N ALA A 66 3.55 0.83 -7.57
CA ALA A 66 4.09 1.61 -6.45
C ALA A 66 3.37 1.31 -5.12
N ASN A 67 2.05 1.04 -5.16
CA ASN A 67 1.30 0.61 -3.99
C ASN A 67 1.81 -0.70 -3.42
N ILE A 68 1.99 -1.73 -4.27
CA ILE A 68 2.46 -3.05 -3.85
C ILE A 68 3.86 -2.93 -3.22
N TYR A 69 4.77 -2.21 -3.88
CA TYR A 69 6.12 -2.00 -3.36
C TYR A 69 6.12 -1.25 -2.01
N GLY A 70 5.35 -0.16 -1.91
CA GLY A 70 5.23 0.59 -0.67
C GLY A 70 4.57 -0.21 0.46
N THR A 71 3.62 -1.09 0.12
CA THR A 71 3.01 -2.02 1.09
C THR A 71 4.05 -2.98 1.67
N VAL A 72 4.91 -3.56 0.84
CA VAL A 72 6.00 -4.44 1.31
C VAL A 72 6.90 -3.71 2.29
N LYS A 73 7.26 -2.45 2.01
CA LYS A 73 8.07 -1.62 2.90
C LYS A 73 7.34 -1.32 4.22
N SER A 74 6.06 -0.96 4.15
CA SER A 74 5.23 -0.64 5.32
C SER A 74 5.07 -1.83 6.26
N VAL A 75 4.76 -3.02 5.71
CA VAL A 75 4.65 -4.27 6.48
C VAL A 75 5.98 -4.68 7.10
N LYS A 76 7.10 -4.56 6.37
CA LYS A 76 8.44 -4.85 6.94
C LYS A 76 8.76 -3.95 8.12
N ARG A 77 8.47 -2.65 8.00
CA ARG A 77 8.65 -1.68 9.09
C ARG A 77 7.76 -2.01 10.28
N TYR A 78 6.48 -2.28 10.06
CA TYR A 78 5.54 -2.66 11.11
C TYR A 78 6.02 -3.88 11.88
N ASN A 79 6.41 -4.95 11.18
CA ASN A 79 6.91 -6.17 11.81
C ASN A 79 8.20 -5.91 12.60
N SER A 80 9.13 -5.10 12.08
CA SER A 80 10.38 -4.78 12.79
C SER A 80 10.13 -3.97 14.07
N LEU A 81 9.21 -3.00 14.03
CA LEU A 81 8.83 -2.22 15.21
C LEU A 81 8.13 -3.11 16.26
N GLN A 82 7.28 -4.03 15.82
CA GLN A 82 6.61 -4.98 16.71
C GLN A 82 7.62 -5.85 17.46
N TRP A 83 8.62 -6.40 16.77
CA TRP A 83 9.68 -7.18 17.41
C TRP A 83 10.51 -6.38 18.41
N ARG A 84 10.81 -5.12 18.09
CA ARG A 84 11.54 -4.22 19.01
C ARG A 84 10.74 -3.93 20.26
N SER A 85 9.45 -3.63 20.14
CA SER A 85 8.57 -3.41 21.30
C SER A 85 8.59 -4.61 22.24
N ILE A 86 8.40 -5.82 21.70
CA ILE A 86 8.40 -7.05 22.51
C ILE A 86 9.73 -7.24 23.25
N HIS A 87 10.85 -6.97 22.58
CA HIS A 87 12.19 -7.09 23.17
C HIS A 87 12.44 -6.07 24.29
N ASP A 88 11.99 -4.83 24.08
CA ASP A 88 12.11 -3.74 25.05
C ASP A 88 11.19 -3.99 26.25
N ASP A 89 9.96 -4.46 26.03
CA ASP A 89 9.00 -4.83 27.08
C ASP A 89 9.54 -5.97 27.95
N THR A 90 10.15 -6.99 27.32
CA THR A 90 10.78 -8.12 28.04
C THR A 90 11.94 -7.65 28.91
N LYS A 91 12.82 -6.78 28.39
CA LYS A 91 13.94 -6.22 29.16
C LYS A 91 13.46 -5.39 30.35
N ASN A 92 12.42 -4.58 30.15
CA ASN A 92 11.84 -3.78 31.22
C ASN A 92 11.23 -4.67 32.32
N TYR A 93 10.58 -5.77 31.94
CA TYR A 93 10.01 -6.71 32.90
C TYR A 93 11.08 -7.42 33.73
N ILE A 94 12.11 -7.96 33.09
CA ILE A 94 13.25 -8.60 33.78
C ILE A 94 13.94 -7.61 34.72
N ARG A 95 14.22 -6.39 34.23
CA ARG A 95 14.83 -5.35 35.05
C ARG A 95 14.00 -5.01 36.29
N ASN A 96 12.68 -5.03 36.20
CA ASN A 96 11.80 -4.75 37.34
C ASN A 96 11.66 -5.93 38.32
N LEU A 97 12.04 -7.15 37.91
CA LEU A 97 12.06 -8.34 38.78
C LEU A 97 13.40 -8.53 39.51
N ASP A 98 14.49 -7.96 38.99
CA ASP A 98 15.84 -8.03 39.57
C ASP A 98 16.12 -6.94 40.64
N PHE A 99 15.08 -6.23 41.12
CA PHE A 99 15.09 -5.33 42.27
C PHE A 99 14.15 -5.83 43.36
#